data_AF-A0A315DF13-F1
#
_entry.id   AF-A0A315DF13-F1
#
_cell.length_a   1.000
_cell.length_b   1.000
_cell.length_c   1.000
_cell.angle_alpha   90.00
_cell.angle_beta   90.00
_cell.angle_gamma   90.00
#
_symmetry.space_group_name_H-M   'P 1'
#
loop_
_entity.id
_entity.type
_entity.pdbx_description
1 polymer ?
#
loop_
_entity_poly.entity_id
_entity_poly.type
_entity_poly.pdbx_seq_one_letter_code
_entity_poly.pdbx_strand_id
1 'polypeptide(L)'
;LVPAAALSWHRVELPAGLNKQAQRVQAALQGVLEDRLLDDSEHMHLALQADWANNPRPWVAACDRAWLSAHLQALEQAGLTVHRIVPELSPGTPDSPVQLTALGDADTGWLWVSHPERGVWGQPWPALRPAGLATHERLGLSESEQATASLQAEPGAVALATELLGSGVRLMPPAQHWLTALAGDWDLAQFELRANARSRQLKNWQRTASSLWYSPTWRPARWGFWLLLAAQLVGLNAWAWKTRADWQAQQSSWAQVLRETFPKTTLVVDAPLQMGQQVERLRQGSGQLGADDLEAMLAALGQALPPGLAAPRQWAYQTGQMRLQDFQPDAAQQQALTQSLSALGYAWRTQGDGWLMTAQAQAKP
;
A
#
# COMPACT_ATOMS: atom_id res chain seq x y z
N LEU A 1 -27.07 0.93 3.75
CA LEU A 1 -28.00 1.71 2.92
C LEU A 1 -28.96 2.40 3.87
N VAL A 2 -29.22 3.68 3.68
CA VAL A 2 -30.22 4.41 4.47
C VAL A 2 -31.53 4.40 3.68
N PRO A 3 -32.64 3.92 4.25
CA PRO A 3 -33.90 3.80 3.54
C PRO A 3 -34.41 5.17 3.10
N ALA A 4 -35.06 5.22 1.95
CA ALA A 4 -35.55 6.49 1.38
C ALA A 4 -36.53 7.23 2.32
N ALA A 5 -37.32 6.49 3.11
CA ALA A 5 -38.26 7.05 4.09
C ALA A 5 -37.60 7.74 5.29
N ALA A 6 -36.32 7.49 5.56
CA ALA A 6 -35.58 8.13 6.65
C ALA A 6 -34.76 9.35 6.18
N LEU A 7 -34.90 9.74 4.91
CA LEU A 7 -34.13 10.83 4.31
C LEU A 7 -35.07 11.91 3.78
N SER A 8 -34.66 13.17 3.95
CA SER A 8 -35.24 14.31 3.24
C SER A 8 -34.18 15.00 2.39
N TRP A 9 -34.62 15.58 1.27
CA TRP A 9 -33.75 16.17 0.25
C TRP A 9 -34.00 17.65 0.13
N HIS A 10 -32.95 18.45 0.29
CA HIS A 10 -33.04 19.91 0.27
C HIS A 10 -32.04 20.50 -0.70
N ARG A 11 -32.49 21.45 -1.53
CA ARG A 11 -31.62 22.19 -2.43
C ARG A 11 -31.24 23.51 -1.77
N VAL A 12 -29.95 23.73 -1.57
CA VAL A 12 -29.43 24.89 -0.85
C VAL A 12 -28.57 25.76 -1.75
N GLU A 13 -28.54 27.06 -1.48
CA GLU A 13 -27.59 27.99 -2.10
C GLU A 13 -26.46 28.24 -1.10
N LEU A 14 -25.24 27.85 -1.46
CA LEU A 14 -24.08 28.03 -0.59
C LEU A 14 -23.26 29.26 -1.00
N PRO A 15 -22.79 30.07 -0.03
CA PRO A 15 -21.91 31.20 -0.33
C PRO A 15 -20.63 30.78 -1.05
N ALA A 16 -20.18 31.59 -2.00
CA ALA A 16 -18.92 31.35 -2.71
C ALA A 16 -17.73 31.30 -1.73
N GLY A 17 -16.85 30.32 -1.89
CA GLY A 17 -15.64 30.16 -1.06
C GLY A 17 -15.80 29.35 0.22
N LEU A 18 -17.02 28.90 0.55
CA LEU A 18 -17.28 28.01 1.70
C LEU A 18 -16.48 26.69 1.62
N ASN A 19 -16.18 26.24 0.40
CA ASN A 19 -15.35 25.07 0.10
C ASN A 19 -13.93 25.15 0.69
N LYS A 20 -13.39 26.36 0.90
CA LYS A 20 -12.07 26.56 1.53
C LYS A 20 -12.11 26.49 3.06
N GLN A 21 -13.29 26.59 3.67
CA GLN A 21 -13.49 26.65 5.12
C GLN A 21 -14.31 25.46 5.60
N ALA A 22 -13.74 24.25 5.50
CA ALA A 22 -14.43 23.00 5.83
C ALA A 22 -15.09 22.97 7.22
N GLN A 23 -14.51 23.65 8.21
CA GLN A 23 -15.07 23.76 9.57
C GLN A 23 -16.35 24.60 9.64
N ARG A 24 -16.55 25.55 8.72
CA ARG A 24 -17.73 26.43 8.69
C ARG A 24 -18.88 25.89 7.85
N VAL A 25 -18.62 24.88 7.03
CA VAL A 25 -19.65 24.30 6.13
C VAL A 25 -20.84 23.77 6.92
N GLN A 26 -20.59 23.05 8.02
CA GLN A 26 -21.67 22.47 8.83
C GLN A 26 -22.56 23.56 9.46
N ALA A 27 -21.96 24.56 10.10
CA ALA A 27 -22.71 25.67 10.70
C ALA A 27 -23.50 26.48 9.66
N ALA A 28 -22.93 26.68 8.46
CA ALA A 28 -23.63 27.35 7.37
C ALA A 28 -24.83 26.55 6.86
N LEU A 29 -24.72 25.22 6.78
CA LEU A 29 -25.84 24.35 6.39
C LEU A 29 -26.97 24.40 7.40
N GLN A 30 -26.65 24.35 8.70
CA GLN A 30 -27.65 24.45 9.77
C GLN A 30 -28.43 25.76 9.67
N GLY A 31 -27.75 26.90 9.55
CA GLY A 31 -28.44 28.19 9.42
C GLY A 31 -29.26 28.36 8.13
N VAL A 32 -28.84 27.76 7.01
CA VAL A 32 -29.61 27.82 5.75
C VAL A 32 -30.84 26.90 5.77
N LEU A 33 -30.79 25.82 6.54
CA LEU A 33 -31.84 24.80 6.59
C LEU A 33 -32.75 24.89 7.82
N GLU A 34 -32.46 25.78 8.77
CA GLU A 34 -33.23 25.97 10.01
C GLU A 34 -34.74 26.09 9.75
N ASP A 35 -35.14 26.97 8.82
CA ASP A 35 -36.55 27.20 8.49
C ASP A 35 -37.17 26.17 7.54
N ARG A 36 -36.36 25.24 7.00
CA ARG A 36 -36.80 24.26 5.97
C ARG A 36 -36.95 22.85 6.51
N LEU A 37 -36.36 22.57 7.67
CA LEU A 37 -36.46 21.29 8.34
C LEU A 37 -37.69 21.28 9.26
N LEU A 38 -38.30 20.10 9.39
CA LEU A 38 -39.42 19.90 10.32
C LEU A 38 -38.94 19.81 11.77
N ASP A 39 -37.74 19.29 11.96
CA ASP A 39 -37.07 19.13 13.24
C ASP A 39 -35.90 20.12 13.36
N ASP A 40 -35.39 20.28 14.58
CA ASP A 40 -34.24 21.12 14.87
C ASP A 40 -33.00 20.69 14.07
N SER A 41 -32.39 21.64 13.37
CA SER A 41 -31.20 21.45 12.53
C SER A 41 -29.99 20.91 13.32
N GLU A 42 -29.92 21.12 14.64
CA GLU A 42 -28.86 20.57 15.50
C GLU A 42 -29.01 19.05 15.75
N HIS A 43 -30.24 18.54 15.71
CA HIS A 43 -30.54 17.12 15.85
C HIS A 43 -30.42 16.35 14.52
N MET A 44 -30.35 17.07 13.40
CA MET A 44 -30.26 16.48 12.07
C MET A 44 -28.81 16.28 11.62
N HIS A 45 -28.53 15.13 11.03
CA HIS A 45 -27.33 14.88 10.26
C HIS A 45 -27.53 15.38 8.83
N LEU A 46 -26.69 16.34 8.42
CA LEU A 46 -26.74 16.96 7.09
C LEU A 46 -25.56 16.49 6.25
N ALA A 47 -25.84 15.86 5.11
CA ALA A 47 -24.82 15.35 4.19
C ALA A 47 -24.93 16.04 2.82
N LEU A 48 -23.81 16.56 2.32
CA LEU A 48 -23.76 17.27 1.03
C LEU A 48 -23.57 16.32 -0.15
N GLN A 49 -24.06 16.74 -1.33
CA GLN A 49 -23.79 16.06 -2.59
C GLN A 49 -22.29 15.94 -2.85
N ALA A 50 -21.90 14.86 -3.53
CA ALA A 50 -20.59 14.77 -4.15
C ALA A 50 -20.37 15.96 -5.09
N ASP A 51 -19.15 16.49 -5.13
CA ASP A 51 -18.77 17.63 -5.97
C ASP A 51 -19.59 18.93 -5.76
N TRP A 52 -20.15 19.13 -4.55
CA TRP A 52 -20.91 20.33 -4.22
C TRP A 52 -20.14 21.65 -4.45
N ALA A 53 -18.81 21.62 -4.45
CA ALA A 53 -17.97 22.80 -4.64
C ALA A 53 -18.10 23.41 -6.05
N ASN A 54 -18.46 22.61 -7.05
CA ASN A 54 -18.66 23.04 -8.43
C ASN A 54 -20.12 23.31 -8.76
N ASN A 55 -21.03 23.06 -7.81
CA ASN A 55 -22.45 23.21 -8.01
C ASN A 55 -22.96 24.43 -7.22
N PRO A 56 -23.56 25.45 -7.86
CA PRO A 56 -24.08 26.62 -7.14
C PRO A 56 -25.28 26.27 -6.23
N ARG A 57 -25.99 25.17 -6.52
CA ARG A 57 -27.16 24.71 -5.79
C ARG A 57 -27.07 23.21 -5.48
N PRO A 58 -26.17 22.79 -4.57
CA PRO A 58 -25.99 21.38 -4.26
C PRO A 58 -27.20 20.82 -3.50
N TRP A 59 -27.37 19.50 -3.62
CA TRP A 59 -28.30 18.74 -2.79
C TRP A 59 -27.72 18.49 -1.40
N VAL A 60 -28.58 18.55 -0.38
CA VAL A 60 -28.32 18.14 1.00
C VAL A 60 -29.31 17.06 1.37
N ALA A 61 -28.80 15.91 1.81
CA ALA A 61 -29.59 14.87 2.45
C ALA A 61 -29.62 15.15 3.96
N ALA A 62 -30.81 15.18 4.55
CA ALA A 62 -31.02 15.36 5.98
C ALA A 62 -31.70 14.13 6.59
N CYS A 63 -31.20 13.67 7.74
CA CYS A 63 -31.79 12.59 8.51
C CYS A 63 -31.53 12.75 10.01
N ASP A 64 -32.30 12.04 10.84
CA ASP A 64 -32.09 12.08 12.28
C ASP A 64 -30.72 11.50 12.68
N ARG A 65 -29.94 12.30 13.42
CA ARG A 65 -28.56 11.96 13.81
C ARG A 65 -28.52 10.85 14.84
N ALA A 66 -29.43 10.86 15.82
CA ALA A 66 -29.48 9.87 16.89
C ALA A 66 -29.85 8.48 16.35
N TRP A 67 -30.84 8.44 15.47
CA TRP A 67 -31.27 7.25 14.75
C TRP A 67 -30.14 6.66 13.92
N LEU A 68 -29.46 7.47 13.09
CA LEU A 68 -28.38 6.95 12.24
C LEU A 68 -27.20 6.44 13.07
N SER A 69 -26.80 7.18 14.11
CA SER A 69 -25.70 6.76 14.99
C SER A 69 -26.02 5.49 15.78
N ALA A 70 -27.25 5.33 16.28
CA ALA A 70 -27.69 4.10 16.96
C ALA A 70 -27.61 2.87 16.04
N HIS A 71 -28.01 2.99 14.77
CA HIS A 71 -27.90 1.90 13.80
C HIS A 71 -26.45 1.55 13.48
N LEU A 72 -25.58 2.57 13.34
CA LEU A 72 -24.14 2.33 13.13
C LEU A 72 -23.49 1.64 14.32
N GLN A 73 -23.86 2.02 15.55
CA GLN A 73 -23.36 1.40 16.77
C GLN A 73 -23.85 -0.05 16.91
N ALA A 74 -25.11 -0.32 16.60
CA ALA A 74 -25.65 -1.68 16.61
C ALA A 74 -24.92 -2.60 15.61
N LEU A 75 -24.61 -2.10 14.41
CA LEU A 75 -23.82 -2.84 13.43
C LEU A 75 -22.39 -3.12 13.92
N GLU A 76 -21.75 -2.14 14.56
CA GLU A 76 -20.41 -2.29 15.12
C GLU A 76 -20.37 -3.28 16.30
N GLN A 77 -21.39 -3.28 17.16
CA GLN A 77 -21.57 -4.26 18.24
C GLN A 77 -21.75 -5.69 17.69
N ALA A 78 -22.39 -5.82 16.52
CA ALA A 78 -22.49 -7.09 15.79
C ALA A 78 -21.19 -7.48 15.05
N GLY A 79 -20.12 -6.69 15.15
CA GLY A 79 -18.85 -6.92 14.46
C GLY A 79 -18.85 -6.53 12.98
N LEU A 80 -19.91 -5.87 12.50
CA LEU A 80 -20.03 -5.42 11.11
C LEU A 80 -19.49 -4.00 10.97
N THR A 81 -18.32 -3.86 10.34
CA THR A 81 -17.73 -2.54 10.09
C THR A 81 -18.38 -1.85 8.90
N VAL A 82 -19.08 -0.74 9.13
CA VAL A 82 -19.68 0.07 8.06
C VAL A 82 -18.61 0.92 7.36
N HIS A 83 -18.46 0.71 6.06
CA HIS A 83 -17.44 1.38 5.24
C HIS A 83 -17.96 2.64 4.54
N ARG A 84 -19.22 2.63 4.12
CA ARG A 84 -19.85 3.69 3.35
C ARG A 84 -21.33 3.71 3.68
N ILE A 85 -21.89 4.90 3.77
CA ILE A 85 -23.32 5.09 4.03
C ILE A 85 -23.89 5.75 2.78
N VAL A 86 -24.75 5.04 2.06
CA VAL A 86 -25.37 5.58 0.84
C VAL A 86 -26.88 5.64 1.00
N PRO A 87 -27.55 6.65 0.43
CA PRO A 87 -29.00 6.69 0.36
C PRO A 87 -29.50 5.56 -0.55
N GLU A 88 -30.63 4.95 -0.21
CA GLU A 88 -31.28 3.93 -1.05
C GLU A 88 -31.74 4.50 -2.39
N LEU A 89 -32.25 5.74 -2.37
CA LEU A 89 -32.67 6.49 -3.56
C LEU A 89 -32.07 7.89 -3.48
N SER A 90 -31.55 8.39 -4.59
CA SER A 90 -30.98 9.74 -4.69
C SER A 90 -31.66 10.56 -5.78
N PRO A 91 -31.61 11.89 -5.71
CA PRO A 91 -32.06 12.76 -6.79
C PRO A 91 -31.32 12.43 -8.10
N GLY A 92 -32.01 12.60 -9.22
CA GLY A 92 -31.43 12.43 -10.55
C GLY A 92 -30.39 13.50 -10.86
N THR A 93 -29.58 13.28 -11.90
CA THR A 93 -28.75 14.33 -12.49
C THR A 93 -29.61 15.24 -13.37
N PRO A 94 -29.23 16.52 -13.60
CA PRO A 94 -30.05 17.49 -14.33
C PRO A 94 -30.57 17.01 -15.71
N ASP A 95 -29.78 16.20 -16.42
CA ASP A 95 -30.11 15.68 -17.75
C ASP A 95 -30.86 14.33 -17.73
N SER A 96 -31.10 13.76 -16.54
CA SER A 96 -31.76 12.46 -16.41
C SER A 96 -33.29 12.61 -16.32
N PRO A 97 -34.07 11.70 -16.95
CA PRO A 97 -35.52 11.70 -16.78
C PRO A 97 -35.89 11.33 -15.34
N VAL A 98 -37.08 11.75 -14.92
CA VAL A 98 -37.66 11.39 -13.62
C VAL A 98 -37.71 9.86 -13.51
N GLN A 99 -37.22 9.32 -12.40
CA GLN A 99 -37.29 7.89 -12.12
C GLN A 99 -38.46 7.62 -11.19
N LEU A 100 -39.32 6.69 -11.56
CA LEU A 100 -40.42 6.21 -10.73
C LEU A 100 -40.11 4.77 -10.33
N THR A 101 -39.88 4.54 -9.04
CA THR A 101 -39.46 3.23 -8.50
C THR A 101 -40.48 2.72 -7.51
N ALA A 102 -41.13 1.61 -7.87
CA ALA A 102 -42.09 0.88 -7.09
C ALA A 102 -41.38 -0.22 -6.28
N LEU A 103 -41.37 -0.08 -4.95
CA LEU A 103 -40.69 -0.99 -4.03
C LEU A 103 -41.67 -1.71 -3.10
N GLY A 104 -41.37 -2.96 -2.77
CA GLY A 104 -42.19 -3.79 -1.87
C GLY A 104 -43.40 -4.44 -2.53
N ASP A 105 -44.41 -4.72 -1.71
CA ASP A 105 -45.62 -5.45 -2.12
C ASP A 105 -46.80 -4.53 -2.41
N ALA A 106 -47.86 -5.05 -3.02
CA ALA A 106 -49.04 -4.27 -3.39
C ALA A 106 -49.73 -3.56 -2.20
N ASP A 107 -49.60 -4.09 -0.98
CA ASP A 107 -50.34 -3.59 0.19
C ASP A 107 -49.51 -2.66 1.10
N THR A 108 -48.22 -2.94 1.25
CA THR A 108 -47.31 -2.17 2.13
C THR A 108 -46.24 -1.39 1.37
N GLY A 109 -46.17 -1.58 0.05
CA GLY A 109 -45.17 -0.97 -0.81
C GLY A 109 -45.38 0.52 -1.03
N TRP A 110 -44.34 1.11 -1.60
CA TRP A 110 -44.23 2.53 -1.84
C TRP A 110 -43.86 2.79 -3.29
N LEU A 111 -44.42 3.86 -3.85
CA LEU A 111 -43.98 4.43 -5.10
C LEU A 111 -43.09 5.65 -4.79
N TRP A 112 -41.83 5.55 -5.17
CA TRP A 112 -40.85 6.62 -5.02
C TRP A 112 -40.62 7.36 -6.33
N VAL A 113 -40.49 8.68 -6.23
CA VAL A 113 -40.15 9.58 -7.34
C VAL A 113 -38.76 10.14 -7.06
N SER A 114 -37.80 9.88 -7.95
CA SER A 114 -36.50 10.56 -7.94
C SER A 114 -36.46 11.59 -9.06
N HIS A 115 -36.52 12.87 -8.67
CA HIS A 115 -36.58 14.01 -9.56
C HIS A 115 -35.26 14.79 -9.53
N PRO A 116 -34.73 15.23 -10.69
CA PRO A 116 -33.46 15.96 -10.72
C PRO A 116 -33.50 17.33 -10.04
N GLU A 117 -34.62 18.06 -10.22
CA GLU A 117 -34.81 19.41 -9.66
C GLU A 117 -35.49 19.45 -8.27
N ARG A 118 -36.35 18.47 -7.95
CA ARG A 118 -37.25 18.47 -6.76
C ARG A 118 -36.87 17.47 -5.68
N GLY A 119 -35.87 16.62 -5.92
CA GLY A 119 -35.38 15.66 -4.93
C GLY A 119 -36.10 14.33 -5.00
N VAL A 120 -36.13 13.59 -3.88
CA VAL A 120 -36.81 12.29 -3.78
C VAL A 120 -37.96 12.38 -2.80
N TRP A 121 -39.13 11.88 -3.19
CA TRP A 121 -40.29 11.71 -2.32
C TRP A 121 -41.02 10.42 -2.70
N GLY A 122 -41.90 9.94 -1.82
CA GLY A 122 -42.67 8.73 -2.10
C GLY A 122 -44.04 8.75 -1.45
N GLN A 123 -44.92 7.92 -1.98
CA GLN A 123 -46.24 7.69 -1.42
C GLN A 123 -46.53 6.19 -1.31
N PRO A 124 -47.20 5.75 -0.23
CA PRO A 124 -47.61 4.37 -0.09
C PRO A 124 -48.74 4.04 -1.10
N TRP A 125 -48.77 2.81 -1.60
CA TRP A 125 -49.78 2.40 -2.59
C TRP A 125 -51.24 2.68 -2.19
N PRO A 126 -51.66 2.43 -0.93
CA PRO A 126 -53.03 2.74 -0.51
C PRO A 126 -53.42 4.21 -0.68
N ALA A 127 -52.46 5.15 -0.59
CA ALA A 127 -52.71 6.57 -0.82
C ALA A 127 -52.89 6.93 -2.30
N LEU A 128 -52.38 6.08 -3.20
CA LEU A 128 -52.46 6.27 -4.65
C LEU A 128 -53.67 5.58 -5.30
N ARG A 129 -54.38 4.71 -4.57
CA ARG A 129 -55.60 4.00 -5.01
C ARG A 129 -56.93 4.79 -5.02
N PRO A 130 -57.16 5.86 -4.23
CA PRO A 130 -58.46 6.56 -4.23
C PRO A 130 -58.87 7.01 -5.63
N ALA A 131 -60.14 7.26 -5.92
CA ALA A 131 -60.57 7.78 -7.23
C ALA A 131 -60.59 9.33 -7.23
N GLY A 132 -60.33 9.97 -8.37
CA GLY A 132 -60.63 11.40 -8.58
C GLY A 132 -59.49 12.33 -9.00
N LEU A 133 -58.24 11.89 -9.01
CA LEU A 133 -57.08 12.65 -9.53
C LEU A 133 -56.22 11.72 -10.38
N ALA A 134 -55.57 12.25 -11.40
CA ALA A 134 -54.65 11.45 -12.22
C ALA A 134 -53.39 11.07 -11.42
N THR A 135 -52.75 9.96 -11.77
CA THR A 135 -51.57 9.45 -11.04
C THR A 135 -50.42 10.46 -11.02
N HIS A 136 -50.18 11.22 -12.10
CA HIS A 136 -49.17 12.29 -12.10
C HIS A 136 -49.49 13.39 -11.09
N GLU A 137 -50.75 13.83 -11.00
CA GLU A 137 -51.15 14.90 -10.07
C GLU A 137 -50.91 14.49 -8.62
N ARG A 138 -51.22 13.23 -8.28
CA ARG A 138 -50.96 12.68 -6.95
C ARG A 138 -49.48 12.65 -6.63
N LEU A 139 -48.66 12.32 -7.62
CA LEU A 139 -47.21 12.30 -7.49
C LEU A 139 -46.58 13.69 -7.57
N GLY A 140 -47.37 14.74 -7.83
CA GLY A 140 -46.88 16.10 -8.04
C GLY A 140 -46.08 16.26 -9.34
N LEU A 141 -46.29 15.38 -10.31
CA LEU A 141 -45.64 15.41 -11.62
C LEU A 141 -46.54 16.10 -12.66
N SER A 142 -45.91 16.71 -13.66
CA SER A 142 -46.60 17.12 -14.88
C SER A 142 -46.79 15.93 -15.82
N GLU A 143 -47.74 16.07 -16.75
CA GLU A 143 -48.04 15.01 -17.72
C GLU A 143 -46.83 14.68 -18.62
N SER A 144 -46.03 15.67 -19.00
CA SER A 144 -44.80 15.49 -19.79
C SER A 144 -43.70 14.78 -19.00
N GLU A 145 -43.56 15.09 -17.71
CA GLU A 145 -42.62 14.39 -16.82
C GLU A 145 -43.02 12.93 -16.65
N GLN A 146 -44.32 12.63 -16.46
CA GLN A 146 -44.79 11.25 -16.37
C GLN A 146 -44.57 10.49 -17.69
N ALA A 147 -44.84 11.13 -18.84
CA ALA A 147 -44.70 10.49 -20.15
C ALA A 147 -43.24 10.13 -20.50
N THR A 148 -42.27 10.87 -19.97
CA THR A 148 -40.84 10.63 -20.18
C THR A 148 -40.16 9.91 -19.01
N ALA A 149 -40.88 9.70 -17.90
CA ALA A 149 -40.36 9.03 -16.72
C ALA A 149 -40.03 7.57 -17.02
N SER A 150 -38.91 7.10 -16.49
CA SER A 150 -38.61 5.67 -16.48
C SER A 150 -39.21 5.02 -15.25
N LEU A 151 -40.10 4.08 -15.53
CA LEU A 151 -40.91 3.37 -14.56
C LEU A 151 -40.27 2.01 -14.28
N GLN A 152 -39.97 1.72 -13.02
CA GLN A 152 -39.40 0.46 -12.58
C GLN A 152 -40.17 -0.07 -11.37
N ALA A 153 -40.40 -1.38 -11.31
CA ALA A 153 -41.12 -2.00 -10.21
C ALA A 153 -40.54 -3.35 -9.82
N GLU A 154 -40.51 -3.62 -8.52
CA GLU A 154 -40.21 -4.96 -7.99
C GLU A 154 -41.35 -5.96 -8.29
N PRO A 155 -41.08 -7.28 -8.25
CA PRO A 155 -42.07 -8.30 -8.63
C PRO A 155 -43.39 -8.22 -7.84
N GLY A 156 -43.35 -7.81 -6.57
CA GLY A 156 -44.54 -7.67 -5.71
C GLY A 156 -45.42 -6.47 -6.05
N ALA A 157 -44.85 -5.44 -6.69
CA ALA A 157 -45.54 -4.19 -7.00
C ALA A 157 -45.81 -3.99 -8.50
N VAL A 158 -45.21 -4.80 -9.39
CA VAL A 158 -45.28 -4.59 -10.85
C VAL A 158 -46.70 -4.59 -11.42
N ALA A 159 -47.59 -5.46 -10.92
CA ALA A 159 -48.97 -5.55 -11.39
C ALA A 159 -49.74 -4.27 -11.06
N LEU A 160 -49.66 -3.82 -9.80
CA LEU A 160 -50.31 -2.62 -9.32
C LEU A 160 -49.68 -1.35 -9.93
N ALA A 161 -48.37 -1.33 -10.10
CA ALA A 161 -47.68 -0.24 -10.80
C ALA A 161 -48.15 -0.13 -12.26
N THR A 162 -48.33 -1.26 -12.95
CA THR A 162 -48.82 -1.28 -14.34
C THR A 162 -50.27 -0.80 -14.44
N GLU A 163 -51.10 -1.16 -13.46
CA GLU A 163 -52.50 -0.68 -13.37
C GLU A 163 -52.57 0.84 -13.19
N LEU A 164 -51.74 1.42 -12.31
CA LEU A 164 -51.77 2.85 -11.97
C LEU A 164 -50.98 3.76 -12.92
N LEU A 165 -49.89 3.25 -13.51
CA LEU A 165 -48.93 4.02 -14.30
C LEU A 165 -48.93 3.64 -15.80
N GLY A 166 -49.63 2.55 -16.16
CA GLY A 166 -49.74 2.07 -17.54
C GLY A 166 -48.64 1.08 -17.96
N SER A 167 -48.58 0.78 -19.25
CA SER A 167 -47.76 -0.31 -19.83
C SER A 167 -46.24 -0.05 -19.88
N GLY A 168 -45.76 1.10 -19.40
CA GLY A 168 -44.34 1.49 -19.44
C GLY A 168 -43.48 0.93 -18.30
N VAL A 169 -44.08 0.24 -17.32
CA VAL A 169 -43.39 -0.24 -16.12
C VAL A 169 -42.46 -1.41 -16.44
N ARG A 170 -41.17 -1.24 -16.16
CA ARG A 170 -40.15 -2.30 -16.30
C ARG A 170 -40.03 -3.10 -15.02
N LEU A 171 -40.00 -4.42 -15.15
CA LEU A 171 -39.68 -5.29 -14.02
C LEU A 171 -38.22 -5.10 -13.62
N MET A 172 -38.00 -4.81 -12.33
CA MET A 172 -36.70 -4.69 -11.70
C MET A 172 -36.51 -5.86 -10.74
N PRO A 173 -35.39 -6.61 -10.82
CA PRO A 173 -35.09 -7.65 -9.83
C PRO A 173 -34.99 -7.07 -8.42
N PRO A 174 -35.41 -7.81 -7.38
CA PRO A 174 -35.18 -7.41 -6.00
C PRO A 174 -33.70 -7.07 -5.76
N ALA A 175 -33.43 -6.06 -4.94
CA ALA A 175 -32.08 -5.55 -4.63
C ALA A 175 -31.29 -4.88 -5.78
N GLN A 176 -31.81 -4.84 -7.02
CA GLN A 176 -31.13 -4.12 -8.11
C GLN A 176 -31.01 -2.62 -7.80
N HIS A 177 -32.02 -2.04 -7.15
CA HIS A 177 -31.99 -0.63 -6.72
C HIS A 177 -30.87 -0.37 -5.69
N TRP A 178 -30.57 -1.32 -4.78
CA TRP A 178 -29.43 -1.21 -3.87
C TRP A 178 -28.09 -1.22 -4.59
N LEU A 179 -27.94 -2.00 -5.66
CA LEU A 179 -26.72 -1.98 -6.47
C LEU A 179 -26.54 -0.64 -7.17
N THR A 180 -27.62 -0.08 -7.72
CA THR A 180 -27.61 1.26 -8.32
C THR A 180 -27.24 2.34 -7.29
N ALA A 181 -27.81 2.27 -6.08
CA ALA A 181 -27.49 3.16 -4.98
C ALA A 181 -26.02 3.09 -4.55
N LEU A 182 -25.45 1.87 -4.49
CA LEU A 182 -24.03 1.66 -4.18
C LEU A 182 -23.11 2.14 -5.31
N ALA A 183 -23.55 2.10 -6.56
CA ALA A 183 -22.80 2.59 -7.72
C ALA A 183 -22.80 4.11 -7.83
N GLY A 184 -23.78 4.81 -7.24
CA GLY A 184 -23.82 6.26 -7.20
C GLY A 184 -22.69 6.87 -6.36
N ASP A 185 -22.50 8.19 -6.48
CA ASP A 185 -21.37 8.92 -5.85
C ASP A 185 -21.68 9.43 -4.43
N TRP A 186 -22.91 9.27 -3.95
CA TRP A 186 -23.32 9.76 -2.63
C TRP A 186 -22.63 9.04 -1.48
N ASP A 187 -22.13 9.78 -0.49
CA ASP A 187 -21.67 9.23 0.78
C ASP A 187 -22.17 10.12 1.92
N LEU A 188 -23.05 9.57 2.74
CA LEU A 188 -23.65 10.23 3.90
C LEU A 188 -22.69 10.24 5.09
N ALA A 189 -21.58 9.49 5.07
CA ALA A 189 -20.56 9.53 6.11
C ALA A 189 -19.71 10.81 6.04
N GLN A 190 -20.32 11.95 6.40
CA GLN A 190 -19.71 13.29 6.40
C GLN A 190 -19.63 13.88 7.81
N PHE A 191 -18.83 14.93 7.96
CA PHE A 191 -18.68 15.70 9.21
C PHE A 191 -18.39 14.80 10.43
N GLU A 192 -19.27 14.78 11.40
CA GLU A 192 -19.16 14.02 12.66
C GLU A 192 -19.03 12.51 12.42
N LEU A 193 -19.71 11.97 11.40
CA LEU A 193 -19.64 10.55 11.06
C LEU A 193 -18.30 10.15 10.41
N ARG A 194 -17.47 11.12 9.99
CA ARG A 194 -16.09 10.85 9.52
C ARG A 194 -15.12 10.57 10.66
N ALA A 195 -15.38 11.08 11.87
CA ALA A 195 -14.46 10.94 13.00
C ALA A 195 -14.26 9.45 13.39
N ASN A 196 -15.30 8.63 13.25
CA ASN A 196 -15.25 7.18 13.49
C ASN A 196 -14.66 6.36 12.32
N ALA A 197 -14.22 7.00 11.24
CA ALA A 197 -13.77 6.33 10.00
C ALA A 197 -12.24 6.24 9.84
N ARG A 198 -11.42 6.91 10.67
CA ARG A 198 -9.95 6.89 10.54
C ARG A 198 -9.33 5.51 10.78
N SER A 199 -9.91 4.66 11.63
CA SER A 199 -9.54 3.24 11.77
C SER A 199 -10.06 2.35 10.62
N ARG A 200 -10.92 2.91 9.74
CA ARG A 200 -11.59 2.20 8.63
C ARG A 200 -10.92 2.46 7.26
N GLN A 201 -10.07 3.50 7.15
CA GLN A 201 -9.36 3.86 5.91
C GLN A 201 -8.31 2.83 5.44
N LEU A 202 -7.69 2.09 6.36
CA LEU A 202 -6.71 1.05 6.00
C LEU A 202 -7.35 -0.10 5.20
N LYS A 203 -8.67 -0.32 5.36
CA LYS A 203 -9.46 -1.29 4.57
C LYS A 203 -10.05 -0.70 3.27
N ASN A 204 -10.00 0.62 3.06
CA ASN A 204 -10.45 1.25 1.82
C ASN A 204 -9.48 0.99 0.66
N TRP A 205 -8.17 0.88 0.94
CA TRP A 205 -7.16 0.47 -0.05
C TRP A 205 -7.37 -0.97 -0.55
N GLN A 206 -7.89 -1.87 0.28
CA GLN A 206 -8.24 -3.22 -0.14
C GLN A 206 -9.45 -3.24 -1.10
N ARG A 207 -10.34 -2.24 -1.04
CA ARG A 207 -11.54 -2.18 -1.87
C ARG A 207 -11.38 -1.43 -3.19
N THR A 208 -10.53 -0.42 -3.28
CA THR A 208 -10.11 0.12 -4.59
C THR A 208 -9.39 -0.96 -5.38
N ALA A 209 -8.56 -1.77 -4.74
CA ALA A 209 -7.94 -2.93 -5.38
C ALA A 209 -8.98 -3.97 -5.85
N SER A 210 -10.05 -4.23 -5.08
CA SER A 210 -11.08 -5.21 -5.47
C SER A 210 -12.09 -4.68 -6.51
N SER A 211 -12.49 -3.40 -6.46
CA SER A 211 -13.41 -2.82 -7.46
C SER A 211 -12.76 -2.68 -8.84
N LEU A 212 -11.45 -2.40 -8.87
CA LEU A 212 -10.63 -2.44 -10.08
C LEU A 212 -10.50 -3.87 -10.65
N TRP A 213 -10.56 -4.90 -9.81
CA TRP A 213 -10.41 -6.28 -10.26
C TRP A 213 -11.67 -6.87 -10.89
N TYR A 214 -12.85 -6.45 -10.43
CA TYR A 214 -14.15 -7.01 -10.86
C TYR A 214 -14.94 -6.16 -11.87
N SER A 215 -14.54 -4.92 -12.18
CA SER A 215 -15.26 -4.12 -13.17
C SER A 215 -14.89 -4.51 -14.64
N PRO A 216 -15.87 -4.67 -15.56
CA PRO A 216 -15.61 -5.09 -16.94
C PRO A 216 -14.79 -4.11 -17.78
N THR A 217 -14.74 -2.84 -17.39
CA THR A 217 -14.06 -1.75 -18.13
C THR A 217 -12.55 -1.75 -17.94
N TRP A 218 -12.02 -2.41 -16.90
CA TRP A 218 -10.58 -2.45 -16.59
C TRP A 218 -9.84 -3.66 -17.16
N ARG A 219 -10.50 -4.43 -18.05
CA ARG A 219 -9.87 -5.51 -18.83
C ARG A 219 -8.53 -5.12 -19.48
N PRO A 220 -8.39 -3.97 -20.19
CA PRO A 220 -7.10 -3.60 -20.79
C PRO A 220 -6.03 -3.30 -19.74
N ALA A 221 -6.39 -2.68 -18.61
CA ALA A 221 -5.46 -2.41 -17.51
C ALA A 221 -4.96 -3.72 -16.85
N ARG A 222 -5.83 -4.73 -16.74
CA ARG A 222 -5.46 -6.08 -16.26
C ARG A 222 -4.44 -6.74 -17.20
N TRP A 223 -4.67 -6.64 -18.51
CA TRP A 223 -3.72 -7.15 -19.51
C TRP A 223 -2.39 -6.40 -19.47
N GLY A 224 -2.43 -5.07 -19.31
CA GLY A 224 -1.23 -4.25 -19.11
C GLY A 224 -0.43 -4.65 -17.87
N PHE A 225 -1.10 -4.88 -16.74
CA PHE A 225 -0.46 -5.35 -15.51
C PHE A 225 0.16 -6.74 -15.69
N TRP A 226 -0.57 -7.69 -16.27
CA TRP A 226 -0.03 -9.03 -16.55
C TRP A 226 1.16 -9.00 -17.51
N LEU A 227 1.12 -8.16 -18.55
CA LEU A 227 2.21 -8.01 -19.50
C LEU A 227 3.45 -7.40 -18.84
N LEU A 228 3.26 -6.40 -17.96
CA LEU A 228 4.35 -5.80 -17.18
C LEU A 228 4.97 -6.82 -16.22
N LEU A 229 4.13 -7.62 -15.55
CA LEU A 229 4.59 -8.67 -14.62
C LEU A 229 5.34 -9.78 -15.36
N ALA A 230 4.83 -10.21 -16.52
CA ALA A 230 5.51 -11.15 -17.40
C ALA A 230 6.84 -10.58 -17.91
N ALA A 231 6.87 -9.30 -18.32
CA ALA A 231 8.10 -8.63 -18.76
C ALA A 231 9.14 -8.54 -17.64
N GLN A 232 8.72 -8.27 -16.40
CA GLN A 232 9.63 -8.27 -15.24
C GLN A 232 10.17 -9.67 -14.93
N LEU A 233 9.33 -10.71 -14.95
CA LEU A 233 9.77 -12.09 -14.74
C LEU A 233 10.74 -12.55 -15.82
N VAL A 234 10.46 -12.25 -17.10
CA VAL A 234 11.34 -12.57 -18.22
C VAL A 234 12.64 -11.77 -18.13
N GLY A 235 12.57 -10.48 -17.80
CA GLY A 235 13.74 -9.61 -17.65
C GLY A 235 14.68 -10.08 -16.53
N LEU A 236 14.13 -10.44 -15.37
CA LEU A 236 14.90 -10.99 -14.24
C LEU A 236 15.54 -12.34 -14.60
N ASN A 237 14.82 -13.20 -15.31
CA ASN A 237 15.34 -14.52 -15.71
C ASN A 237 16.43 -14.40 -16.79
N ALA A 238 16.25 -13.50 -17.76
CA ALA A 238 17.25 -13.19 -18.78
C ALA A 238 18.53 -12.59 -18.16
N TRP A 239 18.37 -11.73 -17.15
CA TRP A 239 19.52 -11.18 -16.43
C TRP A 239 20.27 -12.27 -15.65
N ALA A 240 19.54 -13.15 -14.95
CA ALA A 240 20.14 -14.28 -14.25
C ALA A 240 20.91 -15.24 -15.20
N TRP A 241 20.38 -15.47 -16.41
CA TRP A 241 21.07 -16.27 -17.44
C TRP A 241 22.35 -15.60 -17.94
N LYS A 242 22.30 -14.29 -18.20
CA LYS A 242 23.49 -13.53 -18.62
C LYS A 242 24.57 -13.56 -17.54
N THR A 243 24.20 -13.30 -16.28
CA THR A 243 25.15 -13.33 -15.17
C THR A 243 25.79 -14.71 -15.04
N ARG A 244 25.02 -15.80 -15.19
CA ARG A 244 25.57 -17.16 -15.11
C ARG A 244 26.50 -17.50 -16.27
N ALA A 245 26.20 -17.02 -17.48
CA ALA A 245 27.06 -17.18 -18.65
C ALA A 245 28.39 -16.42 -18.50
N ASP A 246 28.35 -15.17 -18.00
CA ASP A 246 29.55 -14.37 -17.75
C ASP A 246 30.46 -15.01 -16.69
N TRP A 247 29.87 -15.56 -15.62
CA TRP A 247 30.60 -16.33 -14.60
C TRP A 247 31.28 -17.59 -15.17
N GLN A 248 30.58 -18.33 -16.03
CA GLN A 248 31.13 -19.53 -16.67
C GLN A 248 32.25 -19.20 -17.68
N ALA A 249 32.13 -18.08 -18.40
CA ALA A 249 33.17 -17.61 -19.32
C ALA A 249 34.45 -17.17 -18.58
N GLN A 250 34.32 -16.57 -17.39
CA GLN A 250 35.48 -16.24 -16.56
C GLN A 250 36.17 -17.50 -16.02
N GLN A 251 35.42 -18.49 -15.53
CA GLN A 251 35.98 -19.75 -15.06
C GLN A 251 36.70 -20.53 -16.16
N SER A 252 36.15 -20.55 -17.38
CA SER A 252 36.79 -21.27 -18.51
C SER A 252 38.10 -20.61 -18.95
N SER A 253 38.16 -19.27 -18.98
CA SER A 253 39.41 -18.55 -19.29
C SER A 253 40.49 -18.78 -18.24
N TRP A 254 40.15 -18.79 -16.94
CA TRP A 254 41.09 -19.13 -15.87
C TRP A 254 41.57 -20.58 -15.94
N ALA A 255 40.68 -21.52 -16.28
CA ALA A 255 41.06 -22.92 -16.48
C ALA A 255 42.00 -23.12 -17.69
N GLN A 256 41.84 -22.33 -18.76
CA GLN A 256 42.75 -22.35 -19.91
C GLN A 256 44.13 -21.79 -19.54
N VAL A 257 44.19 -20.62 -18.90
CA VAL A 257 45.46 -20.03 -18.44
C VAL A 257 46.20 -20.95 -17.49
N LEU A 258 45.49 -21.63 -16.58
CA LEU A 258 46.09 -22.56 -15.62
C LEU A 258 46.65 -23.82 -16.30
N ARG A 259 45.94 -24.37 -17.30
CA ARG A 259 46.41 -25.52 -18.10
C ARG A 259 47.60 -25.17 -18.98
N GLU A 260 47.63 -23.97 -19.57
CA GLU A 260 48.74 -23.48 -20.39
C GLU A 260 50.00 -23.21 -19.55
N THR A 261 49.83 -22.71 -18.32
CA THR A 261 50.96 -22.34 -17.44
C THR A 261 51.49 -23.52 -16.61
N PHE A 262 50.64 -24.50 -16.26
CA PHE A 262 51.01 -25.63 -15.38
C PHE A 262 50.50 -26.99 -15.90
N PRO A 263 51.23 -27.67 -16.80
CA PRO A 263 50.76 -28.89 -17.47
C PRO A 263 50.77 -30.17 -16.60
N LYS A 264 51.12 -30.10 -15.30
CA LYS A 264 51.23 -31.27 -14.41
C LYS A 264 50.15 -31.40 -13.32
N THR A 265 49.05 -30.63 -13.38
CA THR A 265 47.96 -30.71 -12.39
C THR A 265 46.64 -31.18 -13.02
N THR A 266 46.21 -32.40 -12.68
CA THR A 266 45.10 -33.11 -13.34
C THR A 266 43.72 -32.92 -12.71
N LEU A 267 43.57 -32.12 -11.64
CA LEU A 267 42.26 -31.86 -11.03
C LEU A 267 42.13 -30.41 -10.54
N VAL A 268 41.46 -29.60 -11.35
CA VAL A 268 41.14 -28.19 -11.07
C VAL A 268 39.79 -28.14 -10.36
N VAL A 269 39.81 -27.91 -9.05
CA VAL A 269 38.58 -27.69 -8.26
C VAL A 269 38.43 -26.21 -7.89
N ASP A 270 39.54 -25.49 -7.64
CA ASP A 270 39.57 -24.02 -7.47
C ASP A 270 40.90 -23.41 -7.95
N ALA A 271 40.88 -22.73 -9.10
CA ALA A 271 42.07 -22.17 -9.76
C ALA A 271 42.89 -21.15 -8.94
N PRO A 272 42.30 -20.15 -8.24
CA PRO A 272 43.10 -19.12 -7.58
C PRO A 272 43.81 -19.61 -6.31
N LEU A 273 43.18 -20.51 -5.56
CA LEU A 273 43.78 -21.12 -4.36
C LEU A 273 44.92 -22.07 -4.74
N GLN A 274 44.76 -22.82 -5.84
CA GLN A 274 45.82 -23.72 -6.33
C GLN A 274 47.01 -22.94 -6.90
N MET A 275 46.81 -21.79 -7.56
CA MET A 275 47.90 -20.93 -8.03
C MET A 275 48.72 -20.35 -6.87
N GLY A 276 48.07 -19.83 -5.83
CA GLY A 276 48.77 -19.30 -4.65
C GLY A 276 49.67 -20.35 -3.99
N GLN A 277 49.16 -21.59 -3.84
CA GLN A 277 49.93 -22.69 -3.26
C GLN A 277 51.11 -23.15 -4.14
N GLN A 278 50.97 -23.11 -5.47
CA GLN A 278 52.06 -23.47 -6.38
C GLN A 278 53.13 -22.40 -6.47
N VAL A 279 52.76 -21.11 -6.42
CA VAL A 279 53.73 -20.00 -6.33
C VAL A 279 54.55 -20.11 -5.04
N GLU A 280 53.92 -20.44 -3.92
CA GLU A 280 54.62 -20.62 -2.65
C GLU A 280 55.59 -21.82 -2.67
N ARG A 281 55.19 -22.95 -3.28
CA ARG A 281 56.09 -24.09 -3.49
C ARG A 281 57.25 -23.78 -4.44
N LEU A 282 57.03 -22.96 -5.46
CA LEU A 282 58.10 -22.51 -6.37
C LEU A 282 59.06 -21.54 -5.67
N ARG A 283 58.57 -20.69 -4.78
CA ARG A 283 59.41 -19.81 -3.93
C ARG A 283 60.26 -20.61 -2.97
N GLN A 284 59.67 -21.60 -2.29
CA GLN A 284 60.39 -22.52 -1.41
C GLN A 284 61.44 -23.37 -2.16
N GLY A 285 61.14 -23.81 -3.39
CA GLY A 285 62.09 -24.54 -4.23
C GLY A 285 63.21 -23.71 -4.85
N SER A 286 63.06 -22.37 -4.90
CA SER A 286 64.03 -21.42 -5.47
C SER A 286 64.87 -20.69 -4.42
N GLY A 287 64.67 -20.98 -3.13
CA GLY A 287 65.51 -20.48 -2.04
C GLY A 287 65.32 -18.99 -1.71
N GLN A 288 64.19 -18.39 -2.09
CA GLN A 288 63.88 -17.01 -1.71
C GLN A 288 63.13 -16.98 -0.37
N LEU A 289 63.65 -16.21 0.59
CA LEU A 289 63.07 -16.04 1.91
C LEU A 289 61.71 -15.32 1.84
N GLY A 290 60.67 -15.96 2.34
CA GLY A 290 59.35 -15.36 2.54
C GLY A 290 59.28 -14.50 3.79
N ALA A 291 58.30 -13.60 3.87
CA ALA A 291 58.08 -12.78 5.07
C ALA A 291 57.74 -13.62 6.32
N ASP A 292 57.25 -14.84 6.13
CA ASP A 292 56.93 -15.77 7.21
C ASP A 292 58.15 -16.58 7.66
N ASP A 293 59.28 -16.52 6.94
CA ASP A 293 60.47 -17.31 7.25
C ASP A 293 61.24 -16.75 8.45
N LEU A 294 61.85 -17.66 9.20
CA LEU A 294 62.60 -17.37 10.42
C LEU A 294 63.74 -16.36 10.19
N GLU A 295 64.47 -16.46 9.08
CA GLU A 295 65.57 -15.53 8.79
C GLU A 295 65.06 -14.11 8.52
N ALA A 296 63.94 -13.96 7.81
CA ALA A 296 63.32 -12.66 7.56
C ALA A 296 62.78 -12.04 8.85
N MET A 297 62.15 -12.87 9.70
CA MET A 297 61.66 -12.46 11.02
C MET A 297 62.81 -12.03 11.95
N LEU A 298 63.90 -12.80 12.03
CA LEU A 298 65.07 -12.44 12.83
C LEU A 298 65.77 -11.17 12.31
N ALA A 299 65.86 -10.99 11.00
CA ALA A 299 66.42 -9.78 10.40
C ALA A 299 65.58 -8.54 10.73
N ALA A 300 64.25 -8.65 10.65
CA ALA A 300 63.33 -7.58 11.00
C ALA A 300 63.42 -7.23 12.51
N LEU A 301 63.50 -8.23 13.38
CA LEU A 301 63.71 -8.04 14.81
C LEU A 301 65.05 -7.33 15.09
N GLY A 302 66.13 -7.75 14.43
CA GLY A 302 67.45 -7.14 14.59
C GLY A 302 67.49 -5.67 14.19
N GLN A 303 66.78 -5.28 13.13
CA GLN A 303 66.65 -3.88 12.71
C GLN A 303 65.78 -3.04 13.66
N ALA A 304 64.82 -3.68 14.32
CA ALA A 304 63.87 -3.04 15.24
C ALA A 304 64.40 -2.92 16.69
N LEU A 305 65.57 -3.47 17.02
CA LEU A 305 66.09 -3.46 18.39
C LEU A 305 66.60 -2.05 18.80
N PRO A 306 66.13 -1.49 19.92
CA PRO A 306 66.64 -0.22 20.44
C PRO A 306 68.10 -0.33 20.92
N PRO A 307 68.92 0.72 20.80
CA PRO A 307 70.29 0.71 21.30
C PRO A 307 70.31 0.55 22.83
N GLY A 308 71.07 -0.43 23.34
CA GLY A 308 71.22 -0.70 24.77
C GLY A 308 70.36 -1.85 25.33
N LEU A 309 69.55 -2.51 24.48
CA LEU A 309 68.71 -3.64 24.87
C LEU A 309 69.41 -4.98 24.56
N ALA A 310 69.46 -5.89 25.53
CA ALA A 310 70.07 -7.20 25.34
C ALA A 310 69.26 -8.06 24.36
N ALA A 311 69.95 -8.69 23.40
CA ALA A 311 69.31 -9.59 22.45
C ALA A 311 68.67 -10.79 23.18
N PRO A 312 67.46 -11.23 22.77
CA PRO A 312 66.79 -12.37 23.38
C PRO A 312 67.63 -13.64 23.19
N ARG A 313 67.84 -14.38 24.28
CA ARG A 313 68.68 -15.60 24.27
C ARG A 313 67.91 -16.87 23.92
N GLN A 314 66.59 -16.85 24.04
CA GLN A 314 65.72 -17.98 23.73
C GLN A 314 64.56 -17.55 22.83
N TRP A 315 64.43 -18.23 21.69
CA TRP A 315 63.36 -18.02 20.75
C TRP A 315 62.80 -19.38 20.29
N ALA A 316 61.50 -19.44 20.08
CA ALA A 316 60.81 -20.60 19.52
C ALA A 316 60.09 -20.14 18.25
N TYR A 317 60.30 -20.85 17.15
CA TYR A 317 59.67 -20.56 15.87
C TYR A 317 58.67 -21.66 15.50
N GLN A 318 57.49 -21.22 15.09
CA GLN A 318 56.48 -22.02 14.40
C GLN A 318 56.11 -21.25 13.13
N THR A 319 55.77 -21.93 12.03
CA THR A 319 55.56 -21.30 10.71
C THR A 319 54.73 -20.00 10.80
N GLY A 320 55.36 -18.86 10.47
CA GLY A 320 54.74 -17.51 10.50
C GLY A 320 54.62 -16.85 11.89
N GLN A 321 55.14 -17.47 12.95
CA GLN A 321 55.07 -17.00 14.34
C GLN A 321 56.40 -17.22 15.09
N MET A 322 56.98 -16.15 15.64
CA MET A 322 58.19 -16.21 16.46
C MET A 322 57.88 -15.79 17.89
N ARG A 323 58.12 -16.69 18.85
CA ARG A 323 57.93 -16.44 20.29
C ARG A 323 59.29 -16.20 20.95
N LEU A 324 59.46 -15.04 21.57
CA LEU A 324 60.65 -14.67 22.33
C LEU A 324 60.39 -14.89 23.82
N GLN A 325 61.29 -15.60 24.48
CA GLN A 325 61.25 -15.90 25.91
C GLN A 325 62.35 -15.11 26.62
N ASP A 326 62.13 -14.77 27.90
CA ASP A 326 63.05 -14.01 28.74
C ASP A 326 63.45 -12.63 28.19
N PHE A 327 62.55 -12.00 27.43
CA PHE A 327 62.75 -10.67 26.86
C PHE A 327 61.96 -9.64 27.66
N GLN A 328 62.65 -8.82 28.46
CA GLN A 328 62.05 -7.78 29.31
C GLN A 328 62.44 -6.37 28.86
N PRO A 329 61.86 -5.87 27.75
CA PRO A 329 62.00 -4.47 27.34
C PRO A 329 61.25 -3.54 28.30
N ASP A 330 61.79 -2.37 28.58
CA ASP A 330 61.10 -1.33 29.36
C ASP A 330 59.90 -0.74 28.57
N ALA A 331 58.94 -0.11 29.24
CA ALA A 331 57.69 0.35 28.63
C ALA A 331 57.90 1.29 27.43
N ALA A 332 58.93 2.15 27.49
CA ALA A 332 59.30 3.02 26.36
C ALA A 332 59.91 2.24 25.18
N GLN A 333 60.66 1.18 25.46
CA GLN A 333 61.31 0.34 24.46
C GLN A 333 60.28 -0.56 23.76
N GLN A 334 59.26 -1.03 24.48
CA GLN A 334 58.14 -1.80 23.91
C GLN A 334 57.36 -1.02 22.85
N GLN A 335 57.09 0.26 23.11
CA GLN A 335 56.39 1.13 22.16
C GLN A 335 57.22 1.38 20.90
N ALA A 336 58.53 1.60 21.05
CA ALA A 336 59.45 1.75 19.94
C ALA A 336 59.52 0.47 19.07
N LEU A 337 59.67 -0.71 19.68
CA LEU A 337 59.67 -2.01 19.02
C LEU A 337 58.37 -2.28 18.26
N THR A 338 57.23 -1.97 18.86
CA THR A 338 55.92 -2.17 18.22
C THR A 338 55.78 -1.28 16.99
N GLN A 339 56.22 -0.02 17.08
CA GLN A 339 56.17 0.91 15.95
C GLN A 339 57.11 0.46 14.82
N SER A 340 58.36 0.13 15.12
CA SER A 340 59.33 -0.31 14.10
C SER A 340 58.95 -1.63 13.43
N LEU A 341 58.43 -2.60 14.19
CA LEU A 341 57.98 -3.88 13.63
C LEU A 341 56.70 -3.73 12.79
N SER A 342 55.79 -2.86 13.20
CA SER A 342 54.59 -2.56 12.40
C SER A 342 54.93 -1.89 11.06
N ALA A 343 55.95 -1.03 11.02
CA ALA A 343 56.44 -0.42 9.78
C ALA A 343 57.05 -1.46 8.81
N LEU A 344 57.56 -2.56 9.35
CA LEU A 344 58.10 -3.70 8.60
C LEU A 344 57.03 -4.77 8.27
N GLY A 345 55.76 -4.55 8.63
CA GLY A 345 54.65 -5.46 8.33
C GLY A 345 54.47 -6.62 9.33
N TYR A 346 55.11 -6.54 10.50
CA TYR A 346 54.99 -7.54 11.55
C TYR A 346 54.14 -7.02 12.72
N ALA A 347 53.25 -7.86 13.23
CA ALA A 347 52.52 -7.59 14.46
C ALA A 347 53.31 -8.11 15.66
N TRP A 348 53.49 -7.25 16.66
CA TRP A 348 54.18 -7.55 17.92
C TRP A 348 53.18 -7.52 19.08
N ARG A 349 53.07 -8.61 19.84
CA ARG A 349 52.09 -8.75 20.94
C ARG A 349 52.70 -9.42 22.18
N THR A 350 52.23 -9.05 23.36
CA THR A 350 52.54 -9.76 24.62
C THR A 350 51.71 -11.05 24.72
N GLN A 351 52.33 -12.16 25.13
CA GLN A 351 51.63 -13.43 25.34
C GLN A 351 52.18 -14.17 26.58
N GLY A 352 51.64 -13.82 27.75
CA GLY A 352 52.12 -14.32 29.04
C GLY A 352 53.48 -13.72 29.40
N ASP A 353 54.41 -14.54 29.87
CA ASP A 353 55.80 -14.13 30.18
C ASP A 353 56.71 -14.00 28.94
N GLY A 354 56.15 -13.97 27.73
CA GLY A 354 56.90 -13.88 26.49
C GLY A 354 56.24 -12.98 25.46
N TRP A 355 56.94 -12.77 24.35
CA TRP A 355 56.49 -11.92 23.24
C TRP A 355 56.26 -12.75 21.99
N LEU A 356 55.23 -12.40 21.22
CA LEU A 356 54.88 -13.06 19.98
C LEU A 356 54.98 -12.06 18.82
N MET A 357 55.77 -12.41 17.82
CA MET A 357 55.83 -11.72 16.53
C MET A 357 55.13 -12.57 15.47
N THR A 358 54.21 -11.98 14.71
CA THR A 358 53.51 -12.65 13.61
C THR A 358 53.56 -11.78 12.37
N ALA A 359 53.85 -12.37 11.20
CA ALA A 359 53.72 -11.65 9.94
C ALA A 359 52.25 -11.27 9.72
N GLN A 360 51.96 -10.01 9.43
CA GLN A 360 50.61 -9.63 9.05
C GLN A 360 50.37 -10.09 7.63
N ALA A 361 49.60 -11.17 7.46
CA ALA A 361 48.98 -11.46 6.18
C ALA A 361 48.20 -10.22 5.78
N GLN A 362 48.63 -9.55 4.70
CA GLN A 362 48.00 -8.34 4.19
C GLN A 362 46.50 -8.58 4.13
N ALA A 363 45.75 -7.89 5.00
CA ALA A 363 44.31 -7.87 4.94
C ALA A 363 43.96 -7.31 3.55
N LYS A 364 43.39 -8.18 2.73
CA LYS A 364 42.88 -7.84 1.40
C LYS A 364 41.98 -6.61 1.53
N PRO A 365 42.18 -5.55 0.73
CA PRO A 365 41.25 -4.42 0.70
C PRO A 365 39.86 -4.84 0.22
#